data_AF-A0AA48HWF0-F1
#
_entry.id   AF-A0AA48HWF0-F1
#
_cell.length_a   1.000
_cell.length_b   1.000
_cell.length_c   1.000
_cell.angle_alpha   90.00
_cell.angle_beta   90.00
_cell.angle_gamma   90.00
#
_symmetry.space_group_name_H-M   'P 1'
#
loop_
_entity.id
_entity.type
_entity.pdbx_description
1 polymer ?
#
loop_
_entity_poly.entity_id
_entity_poly.type
_entity_poly.pdbx_seq_one_letter_code
_entity_poly.pdbx_strand_id
1 'polypeptide(L)'
;MKYKKYQQGAVWTLNECKQDASKYKSRNAWKEGNYAAYNKAVYNGWMGQCCAHMESQQGRVRKAEPTFEQVREVAQKVSSYKEFREDYESYYLWALKNKKSDYFKALIKKRISQA
;
A
#
# COMPACT_ATOMS: atom_id res chain seq x y z
N MET A 1 -33.44 19.58 9.39
CA MET A 1 -32.16 19.38 8.66
C MET A 1 -32.36 19.78 7.21
N LYS A 2 -31.64 20.79 6.72
CA LYS A 2 -31.79 21.31 5.34
C LYS A 2 -30.93 20.46 4.41
N TYR A 3 -31.53 19.50 3.71
CA TYR A 3 -30.84 18.80 2.63
C TYR A 3 -30.57 19.81 1.51
N LYS A 4 -29.28 20.06 1.22
CA LYS A 4 -28.86 20.90 0.09
C LYS A 4 -29.43 20.26 -1.18
N LYS A 5 -30.29 21.01 -1.89
CA LYS A 5 -30.83 20.64 -3.21
C LYS A 5 -29.67 20.14 -4.09
N TYR A 6 -29.78 18.91 -4.59
CA TYR A 6 -29.03 18.49 -5.76
C TYR A 6 -29.44 19.42 -6.91
N GLN A 7 -28.59 20.40 -7.19
CA GLN A 7 -28.72 21.22 -8.39
C GLN A 7 -28.66 20.26 -9.58
N GLN A 8 -29.70 20.32 -10.41
CA GLN A 8 -29.92 19.53 -11.62
C GLN A 8 -28.61 19.22 -12.35
N GLY A 9 -28.46 17.93 -12.71
CA GLY A 9 -27.35 17.32 -13.45
C GLY A 9 -26.41 18.30 -14.14
N ALA A 10 -25.42 18.81 -13.40
CA ALA A 10 -24.30 19.51 -13.99
C ALA A 10 -23.56 18.48 -14.86
N VAL A 11 -23.72 18.62 -16.17
CA VAL A 11 -22.99 17.82 -17.16
C VAL A 11 -21.53 18.26 -17.06
N TRP A 12 -20.78 17.63 -16.15
CA TRP A 12 -19.35 17.84 -16.01
C TRP A 12 -18.68 17.63 -17.37
N THR A 13 -18.10 18.69 -17.89
CA THR A 13 -17.28 18.69 -19.11
C THR A 13 -15.82 18.40 -18.77
N LEU A 14 -15.04 18.01 -19.78
CA LEU A 14 -13.60 17.76 -19.60
C LEU A 14 -12.87 18.97 -19.02
N ASN A 15 -13.18 20.19 -19.50
CA ASN A 15 -12.53 21.40 -19.02
C ASN A 15 -12.85 21.72 -17.56
N GLU A 16 -14.11 21.56 -17.15
CA GLU A 16 -14.51 21.75 -15.75
C GLU A 16 -13.84 20.71 -14.85
N CYS A 17 -13.78 19.45 -15.27
CA CYS A 17 -13.05 18.41 -14.54
C CYS A 17 -11.56 18.75 -14.40
N LYS A 18 -10.91 19.29 -15.45
CA LYS A 18 -9.49 19.72 -15.39
C LYS A 18 -9.28 20.90 -14.44
N GLN A 19 -10.16 21.91 -14.50
CA GLN A 19 -10.11 23.06 -13.59
C GLN A 19 -10.38 22.68 -12.15
N ASP A 20 -11.24 21.69 -11.91
CA ASP A 20 -11.50 21.22 -10.57
C ASP A 20 -10.34 20.37 -10.04
N ALA A 21 -9.84 19.43 -10.85
CA ALA A 21 -8.69 18.61 -10.52
C ALA A 21 -7.44 19.42 -10.22
N SER A 22 -7.21 20.56 -10.90
CA SER A 22 -6.04 21.43 -10.66
C SER A 22 -5.96 22.01 -9.25
N LYS A 23 -7.08 22.07 -8.52
CA LYS A 23 -7.12 22.52 -7.12
C LYS A 23 -6.54 21.49 -6.15
N TYR A 24 -6.40 20.23 -6.57
CA TYR A 24 -6.01 19.13 -5.71
C TYR A 24 -4.62 18.60 -6.09
N LYS A 25 -3.83 18.26 -5.07
CA LYS A 25 -2.47 17.71 -5.24
C LYS A 25 -2.44 16.21 -5.49
N SER A 26 -3.50 15.47 -5.14
CA SER A 26 -3.56 14.02 -5.28
C SER A 26 -4.95 13.56 -5.73
N ARG A 27 -5.00 12.39 -6.37
CA ARG A 27 -6.26 11.77 -6.84
C ARG A 27 -7.22 11.49 -5.68
N ASN A 28 -6.70 11.08 -4.53
CA ASN A 28 -7.51 10.85 -3.33
C ASN A 28 -8.09 12.16 -2.78
N ALA A 29 -7.28 13.22 -2.70
CA ALA A 29 -7.76 14.53 -2.26
C ALA A 29 -8.84 15.07 -3.21
N TRP A 30 -8.69 14.85 -4.52
CA TRP A 30 -9.72 15.22 -5.49
C TRP A 30 -11.01 14.40 -5.33
N LYS A 31 -10.90 13.08 -5.15
CA LYS A 31 -12.04 12.19 -4.92
C LYS A 31 -12.83 12.58 -3.66
N GLU A 32 -12.15 12.90 -2.57
CA GLU A 32 -12.77 13.31 -1.31
C GLU A 32 -13.35 14.72 -1.37
N GLY A 33 -12.68 15.63 -2.08
CA GLY A 33 -13.12 17.01 -2.21
C GLY A 33 -14.29 17.20 -3.18
N ASN A 34 -14.27 16.52 -4.33
CA ASN A 34 -15.33 16.61 -5.34
C ASN A 34 -15.55 15.27 -6.05
N TYR A 35 -16.31 14.39 -5.39
CA TYR A 35 -16.63 13.06 -5.89
C TYR A 35 -17.37 13.08 -7.24
N ALA A 36 -18.21 14.09 -7.51
CA ALA A 36 -19.01 14.15 -8.73
C ALA A 36 -18.13 14.39 -9.97
N ALA A 37 -17.22 15.36 -9.90
CA ALA A 37 -16.25 15.64 -10.97
C ALA A 37 -15.30 14.44 -11.17
N TYR A 38 -14.79 13.89 -10.08
CA TYR A 38 -13.92 12.71 -10.10
C TYR A 38 -14.61 11.52 -10.79
N ASN A 39 -15.83 11.18 -10.39
CA ASN A 39 -16.56 10.05 -10.95
C ASN A 39 -16.90 10.26 -12.43
N LYS A 40 -17.26 11.48 -12.84
CA LYS A 40 -17.44 11.80 -14.27
C LYS A 40 -16.14 11.58 -15.05
N ALA A 41 -15.01 12.08 -14.54
CA ALA A 41 -13.72 11.92 -15.18
C ALA A 41 -13.30 10.45 -15.29
N VAL A 42 -13.61 9.62 -14.28
CA VAL A 42 -13.42 8.16 -14.34
C VAL A 42 -14.29 7.53 -15.42
N TYR A 43 -15.59 7.81 -15.42
CA TYR A 43 -16.54 7.23 -16.37
C TYR A 43 -16.21 7.57 -17.84
N ASN A 44 -15.70 8.77 -18.09
CA ASN A 44 -15.32 9.24 -19.43
C ASN A 44 -13.84 9.01 -19.77
N GLY A 45 -13.05 8.38 -18.89
CA GLY A 45 -11.62 8.12 -19.13
C GLY A 45 -10.72 9.37 -19.12
N TRP A 46 -11.19 10.49 -18.56
CA TRP A 46 -10.46 11.76 -18.51
C TRP A 46 -9.40 11.85 -17.41
N MET A 47 -9.25 10.81 -16.60
CA MET A 47 -8.31 10.76 -15.46
C MET A 47 -6.87 11.09 -15.86
N GLY A 48 -6.41 10.63 -17.02
CA GLY A 48 -5.06 10.94 -17.51
C GLY A 48 -4.85 12.45 -17.74
N GLN A 49 -5.87 13.13 -18.29
CA GLN A 49 -5.81 14.56 -18.58
C GLN A 49 -6.05 15.44 -17.34
N CYS A 50 -6.94 15.00 -16.45
CA CYS A 50 -7.29 15.75 -15.23
C CYS A 50 -6.22 15.59 -14.14
N CYS A 51 -5.55 14.44 -14.07
CA CYS A 51 -4.58 14.12 -13.03
C CYS A 51 -3.14 14.14 -13.54
N ALA A 52 -2.86 14.80 -14.67
CA ALA A 52 -1.50 14.90 -15.22
C ALA A 52 -0.53 15.64 -14.27
N HIS A 53 -1.02 16.64 -13.54
CA HIS A 53 -0.26 17.39 -12.53
C HIS A 53 -0.23 16.71 -11.16
N MET A 54 -1.10 15.71 -10.95
CA MET A 54 -1.12 14.95 -9.70
C MET A 54 -0.06 13.87 -9.84
N GLU A 55 1.14 14.13 -9.29
CA GLU A 55 2.13 13.09 -9.10
C GLU A 55 1.45 11.89 -8.47
N SER A 56 1.32 10.83 -9.27
CA SER A 56 1.06 9.51 -8.72
C SER A 56 2.09 9.31 -7.63
N GLN A 57 1.67 8.86 -6.44
CA GLN A 57 2.61 8.30 -5.47
C GLN A 57 3.24 7.05 -6.11
N GLN A 58 4.13 7.27 -7.06
CA GLN A 58 4.89 6.28 -7.77
C GLN A 58 5.86 5.74 -6.74
N GLY A 59 5.66 4.46 -6.46
CA GLY A 59 6.41 3.74 -5.48
C GLY A 59 6.00 4.09 -4.06
N ARG A 60 5.06 3.31 -3.50
CA ARG A 60 5.44 2.65 -2.25
C ARG A 60 6.81 2.05 -2.54
N VAL A 61 7.88 2.65 -2.03
CA VAL A 61 9.20 2.01 -2.09
C VAL A 61 8.96 0.65 -1.45
N ARG A 62 8.91 -0.40 -2.28
CA ARG A 62 8.75 -1.75 -1.76
C ARG A 62 9.97 -1.93 -0.86
N LYS A 63 9.76 -2.11 0.43
CA LYS A 63 10.84 -2.48 1.35
C LYS A 63 11.55 -3.66 0.69
N ALA A 64 12.86 -3.53 0.47
CA ALA A 64 13.63 -4.55 -0.23
C ALA A 64 13.35 -5.90 0.42
N GLU A 65 13.04 -6.91 -0.39
CA GLU A 65 12.80 -8.24 0.15
C GLU A 65 14.09 -8.74 0.80
N PRO A 66 14.02 -9.27 2.03
CA PRO A 66 15.20 -9.79 2.69
C PRO A 66 15.73 -11.03 1.97
N THR A 67 17.05 -11.19 1.97
CA THR A 67 17.72 -12.37 1.44
C THR A 67 17.58 -13.56 2.40
N PHE A 68 17.74 -14.77 1.89
CA PHE A 68 17.68 -15.98 2.71
C PHE A 68 18.76 -15.97 3.81
N GLU A 69 19.94 -15.47 3.48
CA GLU A 69 21.11 -15.37 4.35
C GLU A 69 20.83 -14.43 5.53
N GLN A 70 20.26 -13.25 5.27
CA GLN A 70 19.88 -12.30 6.32
C GLN A 70 18.87 -12.92 7.30
N VAL A 71 17.85 -13.61 6.78
CA VAL A 71 16.84 -14.28 7.60
C VAL A 71 17.47 -15.41 8.42
N ARG A 72 18.41 -16.16 7.83
CA ARG A 72 19.14 -17.25 8.49
C ARG A 72 20.04 -16.75 9.61
N GLU A 73 20.80 -15.69 9.40
CA GLU A 73 21.68 -15.12 10.42
C GLU A 73 20.90 -14.69 11.66
N VAL A 74 19.75 -14.05 11.46
CA VAL A 74 18.85 -13.65 12.54
C VAL A 74 18.30 -14.88 13.24
N ALA A 75 17.79 -15.86 12.48
CA ALA A 75 17.27 -17.11 13.04
C ALA A 75 18.33 -17.92 13.81
N GLN A 76 19.63 -17.73 13.55
CA GLN A 76 20.70 -18.35 14.33
C GLN A 76 21.02 -17.61 15.63
N LYS A 77 20.65 -16.33 15.76
CA LYS A 77 20.95 -15.50 16.94
C LYS A 77 19.82 -15.50 17.96
N VAL A 78 18.56 -15.56 17.50
CA VAL A 78 17.36 -15.55 18.37
C VAL A 78 17.36 -16.68 19.40
N SER A 79 16.90 -16.37 20.61
CA SER A 79 16.80 -17.30 21.74
C SER A 79 15.62 -18.26 21.63
N SER A 80 14.56 -17.88 20.92
CA SER A 80 13.36 -18.69 20.77
C SER A 80 12.65 -18.45 19.43
N TYR A 81 11.79 -19.40 19.03
CA TYR A 81 10.96 -19.22 17.84
C TYR A 81 9.89 -18.13 18.03
N LYS A 82 9.47 -17.86 19.27
CA LYS A 82 8.52 -16.78 19.58
C LYS A 82 9.15 -15.41 19.30
N GLU A 83 10.38 -15.21 19.78
CA GLU A 83 11.19 -14.01 19.49
C GLU A 83 11.33 -13.77 17.98
N PHE A 84 11.63 -14.83 17.21
CA PHE A 84 11.73 -14.73 15.75
C PHE A 84 10.41 -14.27 15.08
N ARG A 85 9.26 -14.68 15.62
CA ARG A 85 7.95 -14.32 15.08
C ARG A 85 7.54 -12.88 15.43
N GLU A 86 7.83 -12.46 16.66
CA GLU A 86 7.36 -11.18 17.22
C GLU A 86 8.35 -10.04 16.92
N ASP A 87 9.63 -10.21 17.25
CA ASP A 87 10.63 -9.15 17.12
C ASP A 87 11.15 -9.01 15.69
N TYR A 88 11.07 -10.09 14.90
CA TYR A 88 11.53 -10.16 13.52
C TYR A 88 10.39 -10.46 12.54
N GLU A 89 9.22 -9.84 12.76
CA GLU A 89 8.00 -10.07 11.96
C GLU A 89 8.25 -10.01 10.45
N SER A 90 9.02 -9.03 9.97
CA SER A 90 9.30 -8.91 8.52
C SER A 90 10.06 -10.11 7.93
N TYR A 91 10.97 -10.73 8.69
CA TYR A 91 11.68 -11.94 8.28
C TYR A 91 10.81 -13.19 8.43
N TYR A 92 9.97 -13.23 9.46
CA TYR A 92 8.96 -14.28 9.64
C TYR A 92 7.93 -14.30 8.51
N LEU A 93 7.39 -13.13 8.14
CA LEU A 93 6.45 -12.99 7.01
C LEU A 93 7.11 -13.37 5.69
N TRP A 94 8.39 -13.02 5.48
CA TRP A 94 9.14 -13.49 4.32
C TRP A 94 9.27 -15.01 4.31
N ALA A 95 9.57 -15.64 5.46
CA ALA A 95 9.66 -17.08 5.58
C ALA A 95 8.31 -17.77 5.28
N LEU A 96 7.19 -17.22 5.75
CA LEU A 96 5.85 -17.71 5.41
C LEU A 96 5.57 -17.60 3.91
N LYS A 97 5.82 -16.42 3.32
CA LYS A 97 5.65 -16.16 1.89
C LYS A 97 6.44 -17.15 1.03
N ASN A 98 7.65 -17.50 1.46
CA ASN A 98 8.56 -18.42 0.76
C ASN A 98 8.44 -19.89 1.18
N LYS A 99 7.46 -20.24 2.03
CA LYS A 99 7.27 -21.61 2.56
C LYS A 99 8.51 -22.17 3.28
N LYS A 100 9.25 -21.30 3.98
CA LYS A 100 10.46 -21.61 4.76
C LYS A 100 10.27 -21.52 6.28
N SER A 101 9.05 -21.27 6.75
CA SER A 101 8.74 -21.16 8.18
C SER A 101 9.13 -22.41 8.97
N ASP A 102 8.86 -23.61 8.43
CA ASP A 102 9.19 -24.87 9.09
C ASP A 102 10.70 -25.11 9.17
N TYR A 103 11.43 -24.70 8.12
CA TYR A 103 12.89 -24.74 8.11
C TYR A 103 13.48 -23.89 9.25
N PHE A 104 13.06 -22.63 9.39
CA PHE A 104 13.57 -21.77 10.46
C PHE A 104 13.11 -22.23 11.84
N LYS A 105 11.89 -22.78 11.97
CA LYS A 105 11.41 -23.39 13.21
C LYS A 105 12.28 -24.58 13.64
N ALA A 106 12.60 -25.47 12.71
CA ALA A 106 13.47 -26.60 12.97
C ALA A 106 14.92 -26.15 13.28
N LEU A 107 15.43 -25.16 12.55
CA LEU A 107 16.76 -24.58 12.75
C LEU A 107 16.92 -24.01 14.17
N ILE A 108 15.97 -23.17 14.60
CA ILE A 108 15.99 -22.55 15.93
C ILE A 108 15.86 -23.62 17.02
N LYS A 109 14.93 -24.58 16.86
CA LYS A 109 14.76 -25.68 17.81
C LYS A 109 16.03 -26.51 17.96
N LYS A 110 16.68 -26.85 16.84
CA LYS A 110 17.94 -27.61 16.84
C LYS A 110 19.05 -26.83 17.54
N ARG A 111 19.20 -25.53 17.27
CA ARG A 111 20.20 -24.68 17.93
C ARG A 111 20.02 -24.67 19.45
N ILE A 112 18.79 -24.44 19.92
CA ILE A 112 18.47 -24.40 21.35
C ILE A 112 18.76 -25.74 22.02
N SER A 113 18.53 -26.87 21.34
CA SER A 113 18.84 -28.20 21.89
C SER A 113 20.34 -28.53 21.96
N GLN A 114 21.19 -27.75 21.29
CA GLN A 114 22.63 -27.97 21.19
C GLN A 114 23.46 -26.92 21.94
N ALA A 115 22.81 -25.93 22.55
CA ALA A 115 23.40 -24.86 23.36
C ALA A 115 23.18 -25.16 24.84
#